data_AF-A0AAV3Z394-F1
#
_entry.id   AF-A0AAV3Z394-F1
#
_cell.length_a   1.000
_cell.length_b   1.000
_cell.length_c   1.000
_cell.angle_alpha   90.00
_cell.angle_beta   90.00
_cell.angle_gamma   90.00
#
_symmetry.space_group_name_H-M   'P 1'
#
loop_
_entity.id
_entity.type
_entity.pdbx_description
1 polymer ?
#
loop_
_entity_poly.entity_id
_entity_poly.type
_entity_poly.pdbx_seq_one_letter_code
_entity_poly.pdbx_strand_id
1 'polypeptide(L)'
;MDGKKSNEYALKEASLERSLSKTTRWRSLQCVAAAAYFPERPDCSKATRLRDGASVFSAELEGITLGLTEIKKLTKFHKIFVIYSDSQSALQAIQSKNFKVKDIRRLYNLIRKFPPYIHISFVWIPAHVGIQGNENVDKLAKAALNKTSYSRKLISWYDLKPKVNAYTHTIWQENWDTEGDNKLHEVLSDLGENLL
;
A
#
# COMPACT_ATOMS: atom_id res chain seq x y z
N MET A 1 39.54 -15.73 -37.53
CA MET A 1 38.56 -16.71 -37.01
C MET A 1 37.70 -16.13 -35.87
N ASP A 2 37.51 -14.80 -35.78
CA ASP A 2 36.87 -14.15 -34.61
C ASP A 2 35.43 -13.65 -34.80
N GLY A 3 34.86 -13.74 -36.01
CA GLY A 3 33.53 -13.18 -36.29
C GLY A 3 32.34 -14.02 -35.77
N LYS A 4 32.52 -15.33 -35.52
CA LYS A 4 31.42 -16.21 -35.10
C LYS A 4 31.12 -16.15 -33.61
N LYS A 5 32.14 -15.97 -32.76
CA LYS A 5 31.96 -15.88 -31.30
C LYS A 5 31.26 -14.58 -30.90
N SER A 6 31.63 -13.44 -31.49
CA SER A 6 30.99 -12.14 -31.21
C SER A 6 29.49 -12.14 -31.49
N ASN A 7 29.04 -12.82 -32.55
CA ASN A 7 27.62 -12.87 -32.90
C ASN A 7 26.83 -13.77 -31.93
N GLU A 8 27.43 -14.83 -31.41
CA GLU A 8 26.81 -15.71 -30.41
C GLU A 8 26.67 -15.01 -29.04
N TYR A 9 27.64 -14.18 -28.64
CA TYR A 9 27.53 -13.37 -27.43
C TYR A 9 26.46 -12.28 -27.56
N ALA A 10 26.39 -11.59 -28.71
CA ALA A 10 25.36 -10.59 -28.96
C ALA A 10 23.95 -11.20 -28.97
N LEU A 11 23.79 -12.41 -29.49
CA LEU A 11 22.52 -13.14 -29.47
C LEU A 11 22.15 -13.63 -28.06
N LYS A 12 23.13 -14.06 -27.26
CA LYS A 12 22.90 -14.42 -25.85
C LYS A 12 22.54 -13.20 -25.01
N GLU A 13 23.21 -12.07 -25.19
CA GLU A 13 22.84 -10.82 -24.52
C GLU A 13 21.47 -10.31 -24.96
N ALA A 14 21.17 -10.29 -26.26
CA ALA A 14 19.84 -9.90 -26.74
C ALA A 14 18.73 -10.84 -26.25
N SER A 15 19.03 -12.13 -26.05
CA SER A 15 18.10 -13.10 -25.46
C SER A 15 17.95 -12.90 -23.95
N LEU A 16 19.04 -12.58 -23.23
CA LEU A 16 18.99 -12.24 -21.81
C LEU A 16 18.23 -10.92 -21.59
N GLU A 17 18.50 -9.89 -22.40
CA GLU A 17 17.79 -8.62 -22.40
C GLU A 17 16.32 -8.79 -22.80
N ARG A 18 15.98 -9.71 -23.71
CA ARG A 18 14.57 -10.06 -23.99
C ARG A 18 13.90 -10.76 -22.80
N SER A 19 14.56 -11.72 -22.17
CA SER A 19 14.06 -12.39 -20.95
C SER A 19 13.93 -11.41 -19.78
N LEU A 20 14.86 -10.48 -19.63
CA LEU A 20 14.79 -9.38 -18.68
C LEU A 20 13.68 -8.40 -19.07
N SER A 21 13.48 -8.05 -20.35
CA SER A 21 12.41 -7.13 -20.77
C SER A 21 11.00 -7.71 -20.57
N LYS A 22 10.85 -9.03 -20.67
CA LYS A 22 9.59 -9.74 -20.39
C LYS A 22 9.29 -9.80 -18.89
N THR A 23 10.30 -10.00 -18.06
CA THR A 23 10.18 -10.02 -16.58
C THR A 23 10.16 -8.62 -15.95
N THR A 24 10.65 -7.60 -16.65
CA THR A 24 10.78 -6.22 -16.17
C THR A 24 9.71 -5.30 -16.76
N ARG A 25 8.51 -5.82 -17.07
CA ARG A 25 7.33 -4.95 -17.11
C ARG A 25 6.93 -4.68 -15.67
N TRP A 26 7.66 -3.80 -14.99
CA TRP A 26 7.18 -3.19 -13.75
C TRP A 26 5.84 -2.53 -14.11
N ARG A 27 4.72 -3.23 -13.91
CA ARG A 27 3.40 -2.60 -13.78
C ARG A 27 3.66 -1.44 -12.83
N SER A 28 3.39 -0.20 -13.27
CA SER A 28 3.66 1.01 -12.49
C SER A 28 3.30 0.73 -11.04
N LEU A 29 4.31 0.64 -10.17
CA LEU A 29 4.07 0.27 -8.79
C LEU A 29 3.03 1.25 -8.25
N GLN A 30 1.98 0.73 -7.63
CA GLN A 30 0.91 1.57 -7.12
C GLN A 30 1.51 2.66 -6.22
N CYS A 31 1.33 3.91 -6.60
CA CYS A 31 1.78 5.07 -5.85
C CYS A 31 0.60 5.58 -5.03
N VAL A 32 0.73 5.57 -3.72
CA VAL A 32 -0.30 6.05 -2.79
C VAL A 32 0.29 7.07 -1.83
N ALA A 33 -0.57 7.94 -1.31
CA ALA A 33 -0.24 8.95 -0.33
C ALA A 33 -1.30 8.98 0.76
N ALA A 34 -0.90 9.41 1.94
CA ALA A 34 -1.76 9.55 3.10
C ALA A 34 -1.83 11.02 3.51
N ALA A 35 -2.98 11.44 4.04
CA ALA A 35 -3.16 12.77 4.57
C ALA A 35 -4.08 12.79 5.80
N ALA A 36 -3.96 13.84 6.60
CA ALA A 36 -4.86 14.21 7.68
C ALA A 36 -5.09 15.71 7.62
N TYR A 37 -6.36 16.12 7.57
CA TYR A 37 -6.78 17.52 7.49
C TYR A 37 -7.44 17.97 8.79
N PHE A 38 -7.09 19.17 9.25
CA PHE A 38 -7.66 19.79 10.44
C PHE A 38 -8.40 21.08 10.03
N PRO A 39 -9.74 21.07 9.96
CA PRO A 39 -10.51 22.22 9.45
C PRO A 39 -10.27 23.51 10.24
N GLU A 40 -10.24 23.41 11.57
CA GLU A 40 -10.01 24.55 12.47
C GLU A 40 -8.55 25.01 12.50
N ARG A 41 -7.61 24.17 12.04
CA ARG A 41 -6.17 24.44 12.03
C ARG A 41 -5.51 23.86 10.77
N PRO A 42 -5.73 24.46 9.59
CA PRO A 42 -5.20 23.93 8.35
C PRO A 42 -3.67 23.78 8.34
N ASP A 43 -2.96 24.62 9.11
CA ASP A 43 -1.51 24.59 9.35
C ASP A 43 -1.02 23.28 10.00
N CYS A 44 -1.88 22.64 10.80
CA CYS A 44 -1.60 21.36 11.43
C CYS A 44 -1.81 20.17 10.48
N SER A 45 -2.39 20.37 9.30
CA SER A 45 -2.64 19.30 8.32
C SER A 45 -1.33 18.68 7.83
N LYS A 46 -1.33 17.37 7.64
CA LYS A 46 -0.16 16.60 7.22
C LYS A 46 -0.50 15.73 6.02
N ALA A 47 0.49 15.56 5.15
CA ALA A 47 0.40 14.62 4.04
C ALA A 47 1.79 14.06 3.67
N THR A 48 1.83 12.78 3.34
CA THR A 48 3.06 12.05 3.02
C THR A 48 2.82 11.05 1.89
N ARG A 49 3.77 10.97 0.95
CA ARG A 49 3.81 9.90 -0.05
C ARG A 49 4.27 8.61 0.61
N LEU A 50 3.63 7.48 0.35
CA LEU A 50 4.12 6.19 0.82
C LEU A 50 5.11 5.61 -0.19
N ARG A 51 5.88 4.60 0.22
CA ARG A 51 6.75 3.86 -0.70
C ARG A 51 5.93 3.19 -1.79
N ASP A 52 6.49 3.18 -2.98
CA ASP A 52 5.92 2.56 -4.17
C ASP A 52 5.56 1.11 -3.88
N GLY A 53 4.31 0.77 -4.18
CA GLY A 53 3.77 -0.54 -3.88
C GLY A 53 3.13 -0.71 -2.51
N ALA A 54 3.00 0.35 -1.71
CA ALA A 54 2.03 0.37 -0.61
C ALA A 54 0.59 0.31 -1.15
N SER A 55 -0.31 -0.31 -0.40
CA SER A 55 -1.74 -0.39 -0.75
C SER A 55 -2.51 0.86 -0.32
N VAL A 56 -3.70 1.04 -0.89
CA VAL A 56 -4.67 2.06 -0.41
C VAL A 56 -4.94 1.86 1.07
N PHE A 57 -5.19 0.63 1.51
CA PHE A 57 -5.39 0.31 2.92
C PHE A 57 -4.24 0.80 3.83
N SER A 58 -2.98 0.62 3.41
CA SER A 58 -1.82 1.14 4.13
C SER A 58 -1.77 2.67 4.17
N ALA A 59 -2.20 3.34 3.09
CA ALA A 59 -2.31 4.79 3.05
C ALA A 59 -3.41 5.30 4.01
N GLU A 60 -4.56 4.63 4.07
CA GLU A 60 -5.65 4.96 5.00
C GLU A 60 -5.20 4.87 6.47
N LEU A 61 -4.55 3.76 6.84
CA LEU A 61 -4.00 3.58 8.18
C LEU A 61 -2.93 4.64 8.51
N GLU A 62 -2.11 5.02 7.53
CA GLU A 62 -1.12 6.08 7.70
C GLU A 62 -1.77 7.46 7.87
N GLY A 63 -2.87 7.74 7.16
CA GLY A 63 -3.65 8.98 7.31
C GLY A 63 -4.18 9.13 8.73
N ILE A 64 -4.77 8.06 9.28
CA ILE A 64 -5.20 8.01 10.68
C ILE A 64 -4.01 8.21 11.64
N THR A 65 -2.85 7.60 11.34
CA THR A 65 -1.64 7.76 12.14
C THR A 65 -1.13 9.20 12.15
N LEU A 66 -1.18 9.90 11.02
CA LEU A 66 -0.84 11.32 10.93
C LEU A 66 -1.79 12.16 11.79
N GLY A 67 -3.10 11.91 11.69
CA GLY A 67 -4.12 12.57 12.50
C GLY A 67 -3.87 12.42 14.00
N LEU A 68 -3.67 11.19 14.47
CA LEU A 68 -3.37 10.92 15.89
C LEU A 68 -2.07 11.58 16.36
N THR A 69 -1.04 11.61 15.49
CA THR A 69 0.24 12.23 15.81
C THR A 69 0.10 13.73 16.06
N GLU A 70 -0.74 14.41 15.27
CA GLU A 70 -1.05 15.82 15.47
C GLU A 70 -1.99 16.05 16.65
N ILE A 71 -3.01 15.22 16.84
CA ILE A 71 -3.90 15.27 18.01
C ILE A 71 -3.10 15.21 19.31
N LYS A 72 -2.05 14.38 19.39
CA LYS A 72 -1.16 14.29 20.56
C LYS A 72 -0.61 15.65 20.98
N LYS A 73 -0.27 16.52 20.03
CA LYS A 73 0.23 17.88 20.30
C LYS A 73 -0.87 18.81 20.80
N LEU A 74 -2.12 18.55 20.40
CA LEU A 74 -3.30 19.36 20.73
C LEU A 74 -3.96 18.97 22.06
N THR A 75 -3.59 17.84 22.67
CA THR A 75 -4.14 17.34 23.96
C THR A 75 -4.03 18.32 25.15
N LYS A 76 -3.15 19.33 25.04
CA LYS A 76 -3.05 20.42 26.01
C LYS A 76 -4.26 21.36 25.97
N PHE A 77 -4.87 21.53 24.80
CA PHE A 77 -5.94 22.51 24.55
C PHE A 77 -7.32 21.85 24.44
N HIS A 78 -7.39 20.66 23.87
CA HIS A 78 -8.64 19.93 23.65
C HIS A 78 -8.58 18.54 24.28
N LYS A 79 -9.75 18.06 24.73
CA LYS A 79 -9.89 16.76 25.40
C LYS A 79 -10.67 15.75 24.57
N ILE A 80 -11.52 16.22 23.68
CA ILE A 80 -12.38 15.40 22.83
C ILE A 80 -11.95 15.60 21.39
N PHE A 81 -11.73 14.49 20.69
CA PHE A 81 -11.36 14.47 19.28
C PHE A 81 -12.22 13.46 18.53
N VAL A 82 -12.54 13.79 17.28
CA VAL A 82 -13.26 12.91 16.36
C VAL A 82 -12.42 12.78 15.09
N ILE A 83 -12.13 11.54 14.69
CA ILE A 83 -11.46 11.22 13.44
C ILE A 83 -12.52 10.68 12.47
N TYR A 84 -12.75 11.41 11.39
CA TYR A 84 -13.58 10.97 10.28
C TYR A 84 -12.70 10.28 9.24
N SER A 85 -13.13 9.13 8.75
CA SER A 85 -12.46 8.39 7.67
C SER A 85 -13.49 7.70 6.79
N ASP A 86 -13.28 7.72 5.47
CA ASP A 86 -14.11 7.00 4.52
C ASP A 86 -13.68 5.55 4.30
N SER A 87 -12.55 5.15 4.88
CA SER A 87 -12.06 3.77 4.85
C SER A 87 -12.69 2.91 5.93
N GLN A 88 -13.84 2.31 5.60
CA GLN A 88 -14.50 1.32 6.48
C GLN A 88 -13.55 0.18 6.86
N SER A 89 -12.74 -0.30 5.91
CA SER A 89 -11.78 -1.37 6.12
C SER A 89 -10.71 -0.99 7.17
N ALA A 90 -10.19 0.23 7.14
CA ALA A 90 -9.22 0.72 8.13
C ALA A 90 -9.83 0.81 9.54
N LEU A 91 -11.07 1.31 9.64
CA LEU A 91 -11.77 1.41 10.92
C LEU A 91 -12.09 0.04 11.53
N GLN A 92 -12.58 -0.90 10.72
CA GLN A 92 -12.82 -2.28 11.14
C GLN A 92 -11.52 -2.98 11.57
N ALA A 93 -10.41 -2.71 10.88
CA ALA A 93 -9.10 -3.26 11.22
C ALA A 93 -8.59 -2.76 12.59
N ILE A 94 -8.84 -1.50 12.93
CA ILE A 94 -8.54 -0.92 14.25
C ILE A 94 -9.43 -1.56 15.32
N GLN A 95 -10.73 -1.65 15.06
CA GLN A 95 -11.72 -2.18 16.00
C GLN A 95 -11.49 -3.66 16.30
N SER A 96 -11.24 -4.47 15.27
CA SER A 96 -10.98 -5.92 15.40
C SER A 96 -9.63 -6.26 16.02
N LYS A 97 -8.74 -5.26 16.21
CA LYS A 97 -7.41 -5.45 16.80
C LYS A 97 -6.59 -6.52 16.06
N ASN A 98 -6.64 -6.52 14.72
CA ASN A 98 -5.91 -7.50 13.91
C ASN A 98 -4.39 -7.25 13.94
N PHE A 99 -3.73 -7.64 15.04
CA PHE A 99 -2.32 -7.36 15.30
C PHE A 99 -1.35 -8.15 14.42
N LYS A 100 -1.84 -9.05 13.56
CA LYS A 100 -1.01 -9.71 12.54
C LYS A 100 -0.43 -8.68 11.56
N VAL A 101 -1.14 -7.58 11.33
CA VAL A 101 -0.62 -6.44 10.56
C VAL A 101 0.14 -5.50 11.51
N LYS A 102 1.45 -5.37 11.28
CA LYS A 102 2.35 -4.56 12.13
C LYS A 102 1.88 -3.11 12.27
N ASP A 103 1.26 -2.55 11.23
CA ASP A 103 0.79 -1.17 11.22
C ASP A 103 -0.44 -0.96 12.10
N ILE A 104 -1.39 -1.91 12.12
CA ILE A 104 -2.52 -1.88 13.06
C ILE A 104 -2.01 -1.93 14.50
N ARG A 105 -1.02 -2.80 14.79
CA ARG A 105 -0.42 -2.87 16.13
C ARG A 105 0.25 -1.56 16.54
N ARG A 106 0.99 -0.91 15.63
CA ARG A 106 1.59 0.41 15.88
C ARG A 106 0.52 1.47 16.16
N LEU A 107 -0.53 1.48 15.36
CA LEU A 107 -1.64 2.41 15.48
C LEU A 107 -2.37 2.24 16.83
N TYR A 108 -2.68 0.99 17.19
CA TYR A 108 -3.29 0.68 18.48
C TYR A 108 -2.40 1.09 19.67
N ASN A 109 -1.10 0.84 19.58
CA ASN A 109 -0.14 1.29 20.59
C ASN A 109 -0.06 2.82 20.69
N LEU A 110 -0.26 3.54 19.58
CA LEU A 110 -0.35 5.01 19.59
C LEU A 110 -1.62 5.47 20.31
N ILE A 111 -2.76 4.86 20.01
CA ILE A 111 -4.06 5.15 20.67
C ILE A 111 -3.95 4.91 22.19
N ARG A 112 -3.31 3.82 22.61
CA ARG A 112 -3.12 3.51 24.04
C ARG A 112 -2.21 4.46 24.80
N LYS A 113 -1.39 5.25 24.10
CA LYS A 113 -0.48 6.23 24.73
C LYS A 113 -1.18 7.54 25.09
N PHE A 114 -2.44 7.73 24.69
CA PHE A 114 -3.19 8.91 25.09
C PHE A 114 -3.55 8.86 26.58
N PRO A 115 -3.50 10.01 27.29
CA PRO A 115 -3.96 10.08 28.67
C PRO A 115 -5.43 9.64 28.81
N PRO A 116 -5.84 9.09 29.97
CA PRO A 116 -7.20 8.55 30.16
C PRO A 116 -8.31 9.60 30.06
N TYR A 117 -7.99 10.88 30.25
CA TYR A 117 -8.93 12.01 30.09
C TYR A 117 -9.05 12.51 28.63
N ILE A 118 -8.30 11.94 27.69
CA ILE A 118 -8.42 12.26 26.26
C ILE A 118 -9.34 11.24 25.61
N HIS A 119 -10.41 11.73 25.00
CA HIS A 119 -11.40 10.92 24.30
C HIS A 119 -11.22 11.08 22.79
N ILE A 120 -10.97 9.96 22.10
CA ILE A 120 -10.83 9.91 20.65
C ILE A 120 -11.89 8.94 20.13
N SER A 121 -12.74 9.43 19.24
CA SER A 121 -13.74 8.63 18.54
C SER A 121 -13.39 8.52 17.06
N PHE A 122 -13.76 7.40 16.45
CA PHE A 122 -13.57 7.15 15.02
C PHE A 122 -14.95 7.02 14.38
N VAL A 123 -15.19 7.78 13.31
CA VAL A 123 -16.47 7.83 12.61
C VAL A 123 -16.23 7.51 11.15
N TRP A 124 -16.99 6.54 10.64
CA TRP A 124 -17.02 6.25 9.22
C TRP A 124 -17.89 7.29 8.50
N ILE A 125 -17.40 7.81 7.38
CA ILE A 125 -18.15 8.69 6.48
C ILE A 125 -18.17 8.10 5.06
N PRO A 126 -19.21 8.35 4.25
CA PRO A 126 -19.18 7.92 2.85
C PRO A 126 -18.16 8.75 2.04
N ALA A 127 -17.45 8.06 1.14
CA ALA A 127 -16.54 8.72 0.20
C ALA A 127 -17.32 9.50 -0.88
N HIS A 128 -16.71 10.57 -1.39
CA HIS A 128 -17.16 11.30 -2.59
C HIS A 128 -18.60 11.86 -2.57
N VAL A 129 -19.17 12.13 -1.39
CA VAL A 129 -20.51 12.76 -1.26
C VAL A 129 -20.47 14.28 -1.08
N GLY A 130 -19.34 14.93 -1.38
CA GLY A 130 -19.20 16.39 -1.25
C GLY A 130 -18.90 16.90 0.16
N ILE A 131 -18.45 16.04 1.09
CA ILE A 131 -17.98 16.48 2.41
C ILE A 131 -16.66 17.24 2.24
N GLN A 132 -16.67 18.55 2.45
CA GLN A 132 -15.53 19.44 2.20
C GLN A 132 -14.24 18.99 2.91
N GLY A 133 -14.36 18.48 4.14
CA GLY A 133 -13.22 17.94 4.89
C GLY A 133 -12.57 16.73 4.19
N ASN A 134 -13.37 15.82 3.65
CA ASN A 134 -12.88 14.63 2.93
C ASN A 134 -12.19 15.04 1.62
N GLU A 135 -12.80 15.95 0.86
CA GLU A 135 -12.20 16.47 -0.36
C GLU A 135 -10.86 17.18 -0.12
N ASN A 136 -10.73 17.87 1.02
CA ASN A 136 -9.48 18.52 1.39
C ASN A 136 -8.39 17.50 1.73
N VAL A 137 -8.74 16.39 2.40
CA VAL A 137 -7.83 15.25 2.61
C VAL A 137 -7.38 14.67 1.27
N ASP A 138 -8.31 14.42 0.34
CA ASP A 138 -8.00 13.89 -1.00
C ASP A 138 -7.06 14.82 -1.78
N LYS A 139 -7.33 16.13 -1.77
CA LYS A 139 -6.48 17.14 -2.41
C LYS A 139 -5.07 17.13 -1.81
N LEU A 140 -4.96 17.05 -0.48
CA LEU A 140 -3.68 16.98 0.22
C LEU A 140 -2.89 15.70 -0.09
N ALA A 141 -3.57 14.55 -0.13
CA ALA A 141 -2.96 13.28 -0.49
C ALA A 141 -2.47 13.29 -1.94
N LYS A 142 -3.29 13.77 -2.88
CA LYS A 142 -2.91 13.92 -4.30
C LYS A 142 -1.71 14.84 -4.47
N ALA A 143 -1.69 15.99 -3.78
CA ALA A 143 -0.54 16.89 -3.82
C ALA A 143 0.74 16.24 -3.26
N ALA A 144 0.63 15.37 -2.26
CA ALA A 144 1.78 14.66 -1.71
C ALA A 144 2.39 13.63 -2.66
N LEU A 145 1.63 13.09 -3.63
CA LEU A 145 2.17 12.16 -4.64
C LEU A 145 3.27 12.79 -5.51
N ASN A 146 3.23 14.11 -5.69
CA ASN A 146 4.23 14.86 -6.47
C ASN A 146 5.55 15.08 -5.71
N LYS A 147 5.63 14.70 -4.43
CA LYS A 147 6.85 14.84 -3.63
C LYS A 147 7.83 13.71 -3.96
N THR A 148 9.10 14.07 -4.13
CA THR A 148 10.20 13.10 -4.30
C THR A 148 10.48 12.31 -3.02
N SER A 149 10.30 12.94 -1.87
CA SER A 149 10.42 12.31 -0.55
C SER A 149 9.19 11.47 -0.21
N TYR A 150 9.42 10.24 0.24
CA TYR A 150 8.39 9.31 0.71
C TYR A 150 8.58 8.96 2.19
N SER A 151 7.55 8.38 2.80
CA SER A 151 7.55 7.94 4.18
C SER A 151 8.70 6.97 4.44
N ARG A 152 9.42 7.18 5.54
CA ARG A 152 10.48 6.26 5.98
C ARG A 152 9.94 4.89 6.36
N LYS A 153 8.62 4.76 6.54
CA LYS A 153 7.93 3.50 6.82
C LYS A 153 8.18 2.50 5.69
N LEU A 154 8.52 1.27 6.07
CA LEU A 154 8.65 0.16 5.13
C LEU A 154 7.28 -0.35 4.69
N ILE A 155 7.21 -0.92 3.50
CA ILE A 155 6.01 -1.56 2.98
C ILE A 155 5.63 -2.73 3.89
N SER A 156 4.34 -2.85 4.20
CA SER A 156 3.82 -3.92 5.04
C SER A 156 3.92 -5.26 4.33
N TRP A 157 4.18 -6.34 5.08
CA TRP A 157 4.06 -7.71 4.55
C TRP A 157 2.68 -7.96 3.92
N TYR A 158 1.64 -7.34 4.46
CA TYR A 158 0.28 -7.44 3.93
C TYR A 158 0.17 -6.91 2.49
N ASP A 159 0.96 -5.89 2.14
CA ASP A 159 0.99 -5.32 0.78
C ASP A 159 1.91 -6.10 -0.16
N LEU A 160 2.93 -6.75 0.40
CA LEU A 160 3.90 -7.54 -0.37
C LEU A 160 3.39 -8.94 -0.70
N LYS A 161 2.70 -9.61 0.23
CA LYS A 161 2.25 -10.99 0.06
C LYS A 161 1.47 -11.23 -1.24
N PRO A 162 0.45 -10.42 -1.60
CA PRO A 162 -0.29 -10.63 -2.84
C PRO A 162 0.60 -10.51 -4.08
N LYS A 163 1.60 -9.62 -4.04
CA LYS A 163 2.53 -9.38 -5.14
C LYS A 163 3.52 -10.53 -5.31
N VAL A 164 4.03 -11.04 -4.19
CA VAL A 164 4.91 -12.22 -4.20
C VAL A 164 4.12 -13.42 -4.72
N ASN A 165 2.91 -13.65 -4.21
CA ASN A 165 2.05 -14.74 -4.67
C ASN A 165 1.74 -14.64 -6.16
N ALA A 166 1.37 -13.45 -6.66
CA ALA A 166 1.10 -13.24 -8.09
C ALA A 166 2.36 -13.46 -8.95
N TYR A 167 3.53 -13.04 -8.49
CA TYR A 167 4.79 -13.27 -9.18
C TYR A 167 5.17 -14.75 -9.21
N THR A 168 5.05 -15.44 -8.06
CA THR A 168 5.24 -16.89 -7.98
C THR A 168 4.27 -17.62 -8.91
N HIS A 169 3.00 -17.25 -8.89
CA HIS A 169 1.99 -17.81 -9.80
C HIS A 169 2.37 -17.61 -11.27
N THR A 170 2.86 -16.41 -11.63
CA THR A 170 3.32 -16.14 -13.01
C THR A 170 4.44 -17.09 -13.41
N ILE A 171 5.46 -17.29 -12.56
CA ILE A 171 6.55 -18.24 -12.86
C ILE A 171 6.01 -19.67 -13.00
N TRP A 172 5.10 -20.06 -12.11
CA TRP A 172 4.54 -21.41 -12.11
C TRP A 172 3.70 -21.66 -13.37
N GLN A 173 2.90 -20.68 -13.77
CA GLN A 173 2.12 -20.74 -15.00
C GLN A 173 3.04 -20.77 -16.23
N GLU A 174 4.08 -19.95 -16.27
CA GLU A 174 5.06 -19.97 -17.38
C GLU A 174 5.75 -21.33 -17.50
N ASN A 175 6.14 -21.95 -16.38
CA ASN A 175 6.73 -23.28 -16.39
C ASN A 175 5.72 -24.34 -16.85
N TRP A 176 4.47 -24.25 -16.37
CA TRP A 176 3.39 -25.15 -16.76
C TRP A 176 3.09 -25.09 -18.25
N ASP A 177 3.00 -23.89 -18.81
CA ASP A 177 2.76 -23.65 -20.24
C ASP A 177 3.90 -24.23 -21.12
N THR A 178 5.10 -24.44 -20.55
CA THR A 178 6.23 -25.05 -21.26
C THR A 178 6.32 -26.57 -21.15
N GLU A 179 5.52 -27.21 -20.29
CA GLU A 179 5.45 -28.66 -20.17
C GLU A 179 4.51 -29.25 -21.24
N GLY A 180 5.07 -29.53 -22.43
CA GLY A 180 4.30 -30.07 -23.57
C GLY A 180 3.88 -31.55 -23.46
N ASP A 181 4.48 -32.32 -22.56
CA ASP A 181 4.25 -33.78 -22.41
C ASP A 181 3.49 -34.14 -21.11
N ASN A 182 2.57 -33.27 -20.69
CA ASN A 182 1.77 -33.50 -19.48
C ASN A 182 0.28 -33.64 -19.79
N LYS A 183 -0.27 -34.85 -19.65
CA LYS A 183 -1.71 -35.14 -19.84
C LYS A 183 -2.62 -34.31 -18.92
N LEU A 184 -2.10 -33.78 -17.81
CA LEU A 184 -2.84 -32.89 -16.92
C LEU A 184 -3.03 -31.48 -17.50
N HIS A 185 -2.20 -31.06 -18.46
CA HIS A 185 -2.31 -29.76 -19.11
C HIS A 185 -3.56 -29.63 -19.99
N GLU A 186 -4.09 -30.76 -20.49
CA GLU A 186 -5.37 -30.80 -21.24
C GLU A 186 -6.58 -30.53 -20.32
N VAL A 187 -6.44 -30.75 -19.02
CA VAL A 187 -7.53 -30.62 -18.03
C VAL A 187 -7.38 -29.35 -17.18
N LEU A 188 -6.15 -28.93 -16.91
CA LEU A 188 -5.81 -27.74 -16.13
C LEU A 188 -4.85 -26.86 -16.93
N SER A 189 -5.38 -25.99 -17.78
CA SER A 189 -4.57 -25.04 -18.55
C SER A 189 -4.15 -23.81 -17.74
N ASP A 190 -4.85 -23.51 -16.64
CA ASP A 190 -4.53 -22.42 -15.71
C ASP A 190 -4.41 -23.01 -14.30
N LEU A 191 -3.24 -22.82 -13.68
CA LEU A 191 -2.98 -23.19 -12.29
C LEU A 191 -3.68 -22.17 -11.39
N GLY A 192 -5.01 -22.14 -11.36
CA GLY A 192 -5.79 -21.06 -10.73
C GLY A 192 -5.34 -20.67 -9.30
N GLU A 193 -5.74 -19.46 -8.85
CA GLU A 193 -5.26 -18.79 -7.62
C GLU A 193 -5.40 -19.55 -6.29
N ASN A 194 -6.05 -20.73 -6.25
CA ASN A 194 -6.40 -21.46 -5.03
C ASN A 194 -5.34 -22.46 -4.52
N LEU A 195 -4.16 -22.54 -5.14
CA LEU A 195 -3.10 -23.47 -4.71
C LEU A 195 -2.07 -22.87 -3.72
N LEU A 196 -2.19 -21.60 -3.30
CA LEU A 196 -1.22 -20.91 -2.41
C LEU A 196 -1.84 -20.02 -1.30
#